data_AF-A0A2T3NBV9-F1
#
_entry.id   AF-A0A2T3NBV9-F1
#
_cell.length_a   1.000
_cell.length_b   1.000
_cell.length_c   1.000
_cell.angle_alpha   90.00
_cell.angle_beta   90.00
_cell.angle_gamma   90.00
#
_symmetry.space_group_name_H-M   'P 1'
#
loop_
_entity.id
_entity.type
_entity.pdbx_description
1 polymer ?
#
loop_
_entity_poly.entity_id
_entity_poly.type
_entity_poly.pdbx_seq_one_letter_code
_entity_poly.pdbx_strand_id
1 'polypeptide(L)' 'MNTAADTLYRINITLPTGWVRVGSMGKYKFPIEQAKLIASEYEADGYQVHFTPARQKFRYVERS' A
#
# COMPACT_ATOMS: atom_id res chain seq x y z
N MET A 1 -11.03 -18.35 -43.63
CA MET A 1 -11.16 -17.20 -42.71
C MET A 1 -10.05 -17.31 -41.69
N ASN A 2 -9.01 -16.47 -41.80
CA ASN A 2 -7.88 -16.45 -40.86
C ASN A 2 -8.36 -15.83 -39.55
N THR A 3 -8.66 -16.65 -38.55
CA THR A 3 -8.70 -16.20 -37.16
C THR A 3 -7.26 -15.81 -36.79
N ALA A 4 -6.98 -14.51 -36.78
CA ALA A 4 -5.75 -13.98 -36.23
C ALA A 4 -5.55 -14.61 -34.84
N ALA A 5 -4.38 -15.23 -34.62
CA ALA A 5 -4.05 -15.81 -33.33
C ALA A 5 -4.06 -14.68 -32.30
N ASP A 6 -5.05 -14.69 -31.40
CA ASP A 6 -5.13 -13.74 -30.31
C ASP A 6 -3.81 -13.81 -29.52
N THR A 7 -3.06 -12.71 -29.59
CA THR A 7 -1.76 -12.61 -28.93
C THR A 7 -2.02 -12.32 -27.46
N LEU A 8 -1.71 -13.28 -26.59
CA LEU A 8 -1.85 -13.12 -25.15
C LEU A 8 -0.69 -12.26 -24.60
N TYR A 9 -1.04 -11.14 -24.00
CA TYR A 9 -0.09 -10.28 -23.28
C TYR A 9 -0.09 -10.63 -21.78
N ARG A 10 1.09 -10.65 -21.16
CA ARG A 10 1.25 -10.79 -19.70
C ARG A 10 1.64 -9.46 -19.08
N ILE A 11 0.99 -9.11 -17.96
CA ILE A 11 1.32 -7.93 -17.16
C ILE A 11 1.99 -8.40 -15.87
N ASN A 12 3.21 -7.92 -15.61
CA ASN A 12 3.88 -8.12 -14.33
C ASN A 12 3.72 -6.84 -13.49
N ILE A 13 2.93 -6.90 -12.41
CA ILE A 13 2.73 -5.77 -11.50
C ILE A 13 3.54 -6.03 -10.24
N THR A 14 4.52 -5.17 -9.96
CA THR A 14 5.24 -5.17 -8.69
C THR A 14 4.57 -4.17 -7.74
N LEU A 15 4.03 -4.66 -6.64
CA LEU A 15 3.43 -3.79 -5.63
C LEU A 15 4.53 -3.18 -4.74
N PRO A 16 4.38 -1.91 -4.34
CA PRO A 16 5.30 -1.31 -3.38
C PRO A 16 5.25 -2.10 -2.06
N THR A 17 6.39 -2.61 -1.63
CA THR A 17 6.55 -3.27 -0.34
C THR A 17 6.84 -2.23 0.74
N GLY A 18 6.27 -2.40 1.92
CA GLY A 18 6.39 -1.41 2.98
C GLY A 18 5.65 -1.80 4.25
N TRP A 19 5.79 -0.96 5.26
CA TRP A 19 5.15 -1.13 6.56
C TRP A 19 4.20 0.04 6.83
N VAL A 20 2.99 -0.28 7.26
CA VAL A 20 1.97 0.69 7.68
C VAL A 20 1.87 0.66 9.20
N ARG A 21 1.70 1.84 9.81
CA ARG A 21 1.45 1.99 11.24
C ARG A 21 -0.03 2.32 11.46
N VAL A 22 -0.69 1.60 12.36
CA VAL A 22 -2.14 1.73 12.62
C VAL A 22 -2.38 1.99 14.10
N GLY A 23 -3.44 2.75 14.41
CA GLY A 23 -3.83 3.13 15.76
C GLY A 23 -3.12 4.37 16.30
N SER A 24 -3.54 4.86 17.48
CA SER A 24 -2.94 6.01 18.14
C SER A 24 -1.42 5.82 18.29
N MET A 25 -0.64 6.86 17.94
CA MET A 25 0.82 6.85 17.93
C MET A 25 1.47 5.78 17.03
N GLY A 26 0.71 5.14 16.14
CA GLY A 26 1.21 4.05 15.31
C GLY A 26 1.57 2.80 16.11
N LYS A 27 0.78 2.48 17.14
CA LYS A 27 0.96 1.36 18.07
C LYS A 27 1.16 0.02 17.35
N TYR A 28 0.42 -0.21 16.27
CA TYR A 28 0.48 -1.45 15.51
C TYR A 28 1.23 -1.25 14.20
N LYS A 29 1.96 -2.27 13.75
CA LYS A 29 2.75 -2.26 12.51
C LYS A 29 2.43 -3.50 11.69
N PHE A 30 2.13 -3.30 10.42
CA PHE A 30 1.78 -4.38 9.50
C PHE A 30 2.50 -4.18 8.16
N PRO A 31 2.82 -5.26 7.43
CA PRO A 31 3.09 -5.18 6.00
C PRO A 31 1.93 -4.48 5.27
N ILE A 32 2.26 -3.68 4.27
CA ILE A 32 1.27 -2.89 3.52
C ILE A 32 0.18 -3.74 2.87
N GLU A 33 0.50 -4.96 2.44
CA GLU A 33 -0.49 -5.88 1.86
C GLU A 33 -1.53 -6.32 2.89
N GLN A 34 -1.11 -6.69 4.09
CA GLN A 34 -2.01 -7.03 5.19
C GLN A 34 -2.83 -5.82 5.63
N ALA A 35 -2.22 -4.63 5.69
CA ALA A 35 -2.93 -3.40 6.03
C ALA A 35 -4.04 -3.06 5.02
N LYS A 36 -3.83 -3.35 3.73
CA LYS A 36 -4.86 -3.17 2.69
C LYS A 36 -5.99 -4.18 2.85
N LEU A 37 -5.68 -5.43 3.18
CA LEU A 37 -6.70 -6.46 3.45
C LEU A 37 -7.61 -6.01 4.61
N ILE A 38 -7.01 -5.65 5.74
CA ILE A 38 -7.73 -5.15 6.90
C ILE A 38 -8.54 -3.90 6.54
N ALA A 39 -7.95 -2.95 5.81
CA ALA A 39 -8.67 -1.75 5.38
C ALA A 39 -9.93 -2.10 4.55
N SER A 40 -9.83 -3.06 3.63
CA SER A 40 -10.98 -3.49 2.82
C SER A 40 -12.10 -4.14 3.64
N GLU A 41 -11.77 -4.87 4.72
CA GLU A 41 -12.75 -5.44 5.65
C GLU A 41 -13.51 -4.32 6.38
N TYR A 42 -12.78 -3.32 6.90
CA TYR A 42 -13.40 -2.17 7.58
C TYR A 42 -14.22 -1.30 6.63
N GLU A 43 -13.78 -1.10 5.39
CA GLU A 43 -14.55 -0.38 4.37
C GLU A 43 -15.84 -1.12 4.01
N ALA A 44 -15.81 -2.46 3.95
CA ALA A 44 -16.99 -3.29 3.73
C ALA A 44 -18.01 -3.16 4.86
N ASP A 45 -17.55 -2.96 6.09
CA ASP A 45 -18.38 -2.67 7.27
C ASP A 45 -18.86 -1.21 7.33
N GLY A 46 -18.50 -0.38 6.35
CA GLY A 46 -18.93 1.03 6.23
C GLY A 46 -18.04 2.04 6.94
N TYR A 47 -16.87 1.64 7.45
CA TYR A 47 -15.90 2.56 8.04
C TYR A 47 -15.02 3.21 6.98
N GLN A 48 -14.73 4.50 7.14
CA GLN A 48 -13.83 5.21 6.24
C GLN A 48 -12.37 5.02 6.67
N VAL A 49 -11.53 4.50 5.76
CA VAL A 49 -10.10 4.27 6.01
C VAL A 49 -9.26 5.25 5.19
N HIS A 50 -8.23 5.83 5.80
CA HIS A 50 -7.32 6.76 5.14
C HIS A 50 -5.86 6.36 5.35
N PHE A 51 -5.13 6.20 4.24
CA PHE A 51 -3.69 6.00 4.27
C PHE A 51 -2.97 7.34 4.13
N THR A 52 -2.12 7.67 5.11
CA THR A 52 -1.26 8.86 5.06
C THR A 52 0.21 8.44 5.01
N PRO A 53 1.04 9.11 4.19
CA PRO A 53 2.47 8.83 4.17
C PRO A 53 3.08 9.15 5.53
N ALA A 54 3.96 8.27 6.01
CA ALA A 54 4.71 8.54 7.23
C ALA A 54 5.55 9.81 7.04
N ARG A 55 5.57 10.69 8.05
CA ARG A 55 6.42 11.88 8.03
C ARG A 55 7.86 11.46 7.76
N GLN A 56 8.46 12.08 6.75
CA GLN A 56 9.87 11.88 6.44
C GLN A 56 10.67 12.24 7.70
N LYS A 57 11.61 11.37 8.11
CA LYS A 57 12.48 11.67 9.25
C LYS A 57 13.26 12.94 8.89
N PHE A 58 13.00 14.05 9.58
CA PHE A 58 13.90 15.19 9.55
C PHE A 58 15.25 14.74 10.11
N ARG A 59 16.27 14.71 9.25
CA ARG A 59 17.66 14.68 9.70
C ARG A 59 18.11 16.12 9.83
N TYR A 60 18.60 16.49 11.02
CA TYR A 60 19.38 17.70 11.16
C TYR A 60 20.64 17.50 10.34
N VAL A 61 20.82 18.31 9.30
CA VAL A 61 22.08 18.37 8.56
C VAL A 61 22.88 19.43 9.29
N GLU A 62 23.90 19.03 10.05
CA GLU A 62 24.88 19.99 10.57
C GLU A 62 25.48 20.71 9.36
N ARG A 63 25.29 22.04 9.30
CA ARG A 63 26.04 22.88 8.37
C ARG A 63 27.45 23.00 8.95
N SER A 64 28.38 22.31 8.30
CA SER A 64 29.83 22.44 8.40
C SER A 64 30.28 23.89 8.39
#